data_AF-A0A382KUH0-F1
#
_entry.id   AF-A0A382KUH0-F1
#
_cell.length_a   1.000
_cell.length_b   1.000
_cell.length_c   1.000
_cell.angle_alpha   90.00
_cell.angle_beta   90.00
_cell.angle_gamma   90.00
#
_symmetry.space_group_name_H-M   'P 1'
#
loop_
_entity.id
_entity.type
_entity.pdbx_description
1 polymer ?
#
loop_
_entity_poly.entity_id
_entity_poly.type
_entity_poly.pdbx_seq_one_letter_code
_entity_poly.pdbx_strand_id
1 'polypeptide(L)'
;MLKEIVKNGGKIEKIYYCPHLVEQQCTCRKPKTGMLKNVINDYPDIVIENSYLVGDSDTDIIAGNSFGLKTVKVDNKYTLLKWCEQVFLK
;
A
#
# COMPACT_ATOMS: atom_id res chain seq x y z
N MET A 1 11.72 -13.94 -0.21
CA MET A 1 10.89 -12.87 0.39
C MET A 1 9.95 -13.40 1.46
N LEU A 2 8.84 -14.07 1.14
CA LEU A 2 7.81 -14.48 2.13
C LEU A 2 8.37 -15.26 3.33
N LYS A 3 9.21 -16.27 3.07
CA LYS A 3 9.88 -17.05 4.12
C LYS A 3 10.68 -16.17 5.09
N GLU A 4 11.37 -15.16 4.56
CA GLU A 4 12.19 -14.26 5.38
C GLU A 4 11.32 -13.33 6.22
N ILE A 5 10.22 -12.81 5.65
CA ILE A 5 9.27 -11.96 6.39
C ILE A 5 8.68 -12.73 7.57
N VAL A 6 8.21 -13.97 7.34
CA VAL A 6 7.66 -14.83 8.40
C VAL A 6 8.72 -15.18 9.45
N LYS A 7 9.96 -15.49 9.02
CA LYS A 7 11.07 -15.77 9.94
C LYS A 7 11.35 -14.60 10.89
N ASN A 8 11.14 -13.37 10.45
CA ASN A 8 11.33 -12.15 11.25
C ASN A 8 10.02 -11.66 11.92
N GLY A 9 9.00 -12.51 12.03
CA GLY A 9 7.74 -12.20 12.74
C GLY A 9 6.73 -11.37 11.95
N GLY A 10 7.00 -11.05 10.68
CA GLY A 10 6.06 -10.36 9.81
C GLY A 10 5.00 -11.32 9.23
N LYS A 11 3.81 -10.78 8.92
CA LYS A 11 2.74 -11.52 8.24
C LYS A 11 2.29 -10.75 7.00
N ILE A 12 2.22 -11.44 5.86
CA ILE A 12 1.53 -10.93 4.67
C ILE A 12 0.22 -11.68 4.56
N GLU A 13 -0.89 -10.96 4.75
CA GLU A 13 -2.23 -11.54 4.71
C GLU A 13 -2.60 -11.97 3.29
N LYS A 14 -2.38 -11.08 2.31
CA LYS A 14 -2.71 -11.32 0.90
C LYS A 14 -1.87 -10.45 -0.02
N ILE A 15 -1.68 -10.92 -1.25
CA ILE A 15 -0.99 -10.19 -2.32
C ILE A 15 -1.99 -9.86 -3.41
N TYR A 16 -2.10 -8.57 -3.73
CA TYR A 16 -2.84 -8.05 -4.87
C TYR A 16 -1.84 -7.48 -5.87
N TYR A 17 -2.04 -7.80 -7.15
CA TYR A 17 -1.19 -7.29 -8.22
C TYR A 17 -2.03 -7.02 -9.47
N CYS A 18 -1.53 -6.12 -10.31
CA CYS A 18 -2.15 -5.80 -11.59
C CYS A 18 -1.18 -6.24 -12.71
N PRO A 19 -1.54 -7.25 -13.53
CA PRO A 19 -0.66 -7.75 -14.59
C PRO A 19 -0.71 -6.91 -15.88
N HIS A 20 -1.59 -5.90 -15.91
CA HIS A 20 -1.88 -5.16 -17.13
C HIS A 20 -0.84 -4.09 -17.45
N LEU A 21 -0.62 -3.91 -18.74
CA LEU A 21 0.09 -2.78 -19.32
C LEU A 21 -0.78 -1.50 -19.24
N VAL A 22 -0.14 -0.35 -19.45
CA VAL A 22 -0.79 0.96 -19.33
C VAL A 22 -1.89 1.13 -20.38
N GLU A 23 -1.66 0.61 -21.59
CA GLU A 23 -2.53 0.73 -22.76
C GLU A 23 -3.85 -0.05 -22.61
N GLN A 24 -3.86 -1.07 -21.74
CA GLN A 24 -5.05 -1.90 -21.50
C GLN A 24 -6.13 -1.20 -20.66
N GLN A 25 -5.86 0.03 -20.17
CA GLN A 25 -6.81 0.88 -19.44
C GLN A 25 -7.55 0.20 -18.26
N CYS A 26 -6.98 -0.85 -17.68
CA CYS A 26 -7.56 -1.59 -16.56
C CYS A 26 -7.86 -0.69 -15.36
N THR A 27 -8.71 -1.15 -14.43
CA THR A 27 -9.04 -0.40 -13.19
C THR A 27 -8.08 -0.69 -12.03
N CYS A 28 -7.26 -1.74 -12.12
CA CYS A 28 -6.39 -2.19 -11.04
C CYS A 28 -5.06 -1.44 -10.92
N ARG A 29 -4.49 -0.98 -12.05
CA ARG A 29 -3.14 -0.42 -12.06
C ARG A 29 -3.16 0.96 -11.40
N LYS A 30 -2.31 1.14 -10.38
CA LYS A 30 -2.05 2.46 -9.76
C LYS A 30 -1.69 3.48 -10.87
N PRO A 31 -2.21 4.72 -10.81
CA PRO A 31 -2.84 5.39 -9.67
C PRO A 31 -4.32 5.06 -9.43
N LYS A 32 -4.93 4.15 -10.21
CA LYS A 32 -6.31 3.73 -9.97
C LYS A 32 -6.42 2.89 -8.69
N THR A 33 -7.61 2.90 -8.09
CA THR A 33 -7.87 2.30 -6.78
C THR A 33 -8.41 0.87 -6.84
N GLY A 34 -8.47 0.24 -8.02
CA GLY A 34 -9.09 -1.08 -8.18
C GLY A 34 -8.51 -2.18 -7.29
N MET A 35 -7.19 -2.20 -7.09
CA MET A 35 -6.58 -3.16 -6.15
C MET A 35 -6.99 -2.89 -4.69
N LEU A 36 -7.10 -1.63 -4.27
CA LEU A 36 -7.53 -1.27 -2.93
C LEU A 36 -9.00 -1.62 -2.69
N LYS A 37 -9.85 -1.47 -3.72
CA LYS A 37 -11.24 -1.94 -3.66
C LYS A 37 -11.33 -3.45 -3.44
N ASN A 38 -10.46 -4.23 -4.10
CA ASN A 38 -10.42 -5.68 -3.88
C ASN A 38 -10.01 -6.02 -2.44
N VAL A 39 -9.08 -5.26 -1.84
CA VAL A 39 -8.71 -5.41 -0.42
C VAL A 39 -9.94 -5.26 0.48
N ILE A 40 -10.74 -4.22 0.30
CA ILE A 40 -11.93 -3.97 1.14
C ILE A 40 -13.04 -4.98 0.88
N ASN A 41 -13.20 -5.46 -0.36
CA ASN A 41 -14.15 -6.53 -0.66
C ASN A 41 -13.81 -7.83 0.08
N ASP A 42 -12.52 -8.16 0.17
CA ASP A 42 -12.05 -9.36 0.86
C ASP A 42 -11.96 -9.18 2.39
N TYR A 43 -11.79 -7.94 2.86
CA TYR A 43 -11.63 -7.57 4.27
C TYR A 43 -12.51 -6.35 4.61
N PRO A 44 -13.85 -6.53 4.70
CA PRO A 44 -14.79 -5.43 4.88
C PRO A 44 -14.66 -4.72 6.25
N ASP A 45 -14.02 -5.35 7.23
CA ASP A 45 -13.81 -4.80 8.56
C ASP A 45 -12.61 -3.83 8.65
N ILE A 46 -11.87 -3.62 7.55
CA ILE A 46 -10.77 -2.65 7.52
C ILE A 46 -11.31 -1.22 7.62
N VAL A 47 -10.80 -0.49 8.63
CA VAL A 47 -11.08 0.94 8.82
C VAL A 47 -10.03 1.75 8.04
N ILE A 48 -10.47 2.44 6.99
CA ILE A 48 -9.60 3.18 6.05
C ILE A 48 -8.83 4.30 6.75
N GLU A 49 -9.47 5.01 7.67
CA GLU A 49 -8.91 6.16 8.39
C GLU A 49 -7.73 5.77 9.29
N ASN A 50 -7.68 4.50 9.68
CA ASN A 50 -6.61 3.91 10.49
C ASN A 50 -5.56 3.19 9.64
N SER A 51 -5.72 3.22 8.31
CA SER A 51 -4.90 2.47 7.37
C SER A 51 -3.95 3.38 6.58
N TYR A 52 -2.81 2.81 6.18
CA TYR A 52 -1.77 3.50 5.44
C TYR A 52 -1.47 2.80 4.12
N LEU A 53 -1.24 3.58 3.05
CA LEU A 53 -0.58 3.09 1.84
C LEU A 53 0.86 3.58 1.82
N VAL A 54 1.80 2.64 1.79
CA VAL A 54 3.24 2.90 1.78
C VAL A 54 3.80 2.54 0.41
N GLY A 55 4.52 3.48 -0.23
CA GLY A 55 5.10 3.26 -1.56
C GLY A 55 6.15 4.29 -1.93
N ASP A 56 6.95 4.00 -2.96
CA ASP A 56 8.05 4.85 -3.43
C ASP A 56 7.64 5.79 -4.57
N SER A 57 6.56 5.43 -5.27
CA SER A 57 6.13 6.09 -6.50
C SER A 57 4.99 7.08 -6.26
N ASP A 58 4.89 8.13 -7.08
CA ASP A 58 3.75 9.07 -7.02
C ASP A 58 2.40 8.37 -7.26
N THR A 59 2.41 7.30 -8.06
CA THR A 59 1.19 6.52 -8.32
C THR A 59 0.64 5.83 -7.07
N ASP A 60 1.49 5.48 -6.09
CA ASP A 60 1.05 4.98 -4.78
C ASP A 60 0.31 6.08 -4.01
N ILE A 61 0.93 7.26 -3.93
CA ILE A 61 0.40 8.38 -3.18
C ILE A 61 -0.93 8.85 -3.76
N ILE A 62 -1.03 8.94 -5.08
CA ILE A 62 -2.29 9.30 -5.75
C ILE A 62 -3.36 8.23 -5.49
N ALA A 63 -3.02 6.94 -5.61
CA ALA A 63 -3.98 5.85 -5.35
C ALA A 63 -4.50 5.87 -3.91
N GLY A 64 -3.59 6.01 -2.93
CA GLY A 64 -3.95 6.03 -1.51
C GLY A 64 -4.83 7.23 -1.16
N ASN A 65 -4.42 8.44 -1.56
CA ASN A 65 -5.21 9.66 -1.33
C ASN A 65 -6.59 9.58 -1.99
N SER A 66 -6.67 9.08 -3.24
CA SER A 66 -7.95 8.89 -3.95
C SER A 66 -8.87 7.86 -3.29
N PHE A 67 -8.32 7.00 -2.43
CA PHE A 67 -9.05 5.99 -1.68
C PHE A 67 -9.33 6.39 -0.22
N GLY A 68 -8.87 7.56 0.21
CA GLY A 68 -9.03 8.06 1.59
C GLY A 68 -7.99 7.51 2.59
N LEU A 69 -6.96 6.81 2.13
CA LEU A 69 -5.89 6.31 2.99
C LEU A 69 -4.91 7.41 3.36
N LYS A 70 -4.29 7.28 4.54
CA LYS A 70 -3.05 8.02 4.83
C LYS A 70 -1.95 7.48 3.94
N THR A 71 -1.10 8.34 3.39
CA THR A 71 -0.03 7.93 2.47
C THR A 71 1.35 8.20 3.04
N VAL A 72 2.26 7.25 2.86
CA VAL A 72 3.67 7.35 3.24
C VAL A 72 4.51 7.17 1.99
N LYS A 73 5.16 8.25 1.53
CA LYS A 73 6.11 8.19 0.42
C LYS A 73 7.50 7.88 0.96
N VAL A 74 8.10 6.80 0.47
CA VAL A 74 9.47 6.42 0.83
C VAL A 74 10.44 6.79 -0.27
N ASP A 75 11.56 7.38 0.10
CA ASP A 75 12.66 7.69 -0.79
C ASP A 75 13.99 7.72 -0.01
N ASN A 76 15.08 8.14 -0.65
CA ASN A 76 16.40 8.20 -0.03
C ASN A 76 16.49 9.23 1.12
N LYS A 77 15.63 10.24 1.13
CA LYS A 77 15.58 11.27 2.18
C LYS A 77 14.67 10.83 3.33
N TYR A 78 13.53 10.24 3.03
CA TYR A 78 12.53 9.72 3.97
C TYR A 78 12.40 8.21 3.85
N THR A 79 13.31 7.51 4.52
CA THR A 79 13.36 6.04 4.54
C THR A 79 12.23 5.48 5.40
N LEU A 80 11.92 4.18 5.23
CA LEU A 80 10.99 3.46 6.11
C LEU A 80 11.35 3.62 7.59
N LEU A 81 12.64 3.56 7.93
CA LEU A 81 13.11 3.71 9.31
C LEU A 81 12.71 5.08 9.90
N LYS A 82 12.95 6.17 9.14
CA LYS A 82 12.57 7.52 9.58
C LYS A 82 11.05 7.66 9.76
N TRP A 83 10.26 7.03 8.89
CA TRP A 83 8.81 7.00 9.03
C TRP A 83 8.36 6.22 10.27
N CYS A 84 9.00 5.09 10.58
CA CYS A 84 8.72 4.34 11.80
C CYS A 84 8.97 5.17 13.06
N GLU A 85 10.10 5.87 13.13
CA GLU A 85 10.43 6.76 14.25
C GLU A 85 9.40 7.89 14.41
N GLN A 86 8.86 8.42 13.31
CA GLN A 86 7.99 9.59 13.34
C GLN A 86 6.51 9.27 13.53
N VAL A 87 6.05 8.12 13.04
CA VAL A 87 4.63 7.77 12.93
C VAL A 87 4.25 6.57 13.79
N PHE A 88 5.13 5.57 13.91
CA PHE A 88 4.78 4.27 14.51
C PHE A 88 5.40 4.03 15.89
N LEU A 89 6.40 4.82 16.29
CA LEU A 89 7.13 4.71 17.57
C LEU A 89 6.95 5.92 18.50
N LYS A 90 5.95 6.76 18.23
CA LYS A 90 5.52 7.82 19.16
C LYS A 90 4.55 7.28 20.21
#